data_AF-A0A955SAM6-F1
#
_entry.id   AF-A0A955SAM6-F1
#
_cell.length_a   1.000
_cell.length_b   1.000
_cell.length_c   1.000
_cell.angle_alpha   90.00
_cell.angle_beta   90.00
_cell.angle_gamma   90.00
#
_symmetry.space_group_name_H-M   'P 1'
#
loop_
_entity.id
_entity.type
_entity.pdbx_description
1 polymer ?
#
loop_
_entity_poly.entity_id
_entity_poly.type
_entity_poly.pdbx_seq_one_letter_code
_entity_poly.pdbx_strand_id
1 'polypeptide(L)'
;MPEFEMGRQTMESFRTLRTQVEFKGIDKPLKTLLVTSTRPSEGKTAIMTNLAVTFAQKGEQTLLVDCDLRRPSLHRHLDLNRSPGLSNILMGDLPWRQALQETDMPNLWVLTAGDLTVNPSELLSSRQMRDLIDEFSMNYDRVLFDMSSVLAVTDSAILGSVVDGVILVVKAYKTPRSY
;
A
#
# COMPACT_ATOMS: atom_id res chain seq x y z
N MET A 1 15.40 7.24 -2.74
CA MET A 1 14.05 7.82 -2.68
C MET A 1 14.17 9.32 -2.82
N PRO A 2 13.57 9.94 -3.83
CA PRO A 2 13.53 11.40 -3.84
C PRO A 2 12.80 11.82 -2.56
N GLU A 3 13.54 12.50 -1.68
CA GLU A 3 12.94 13.40 -0.72
C GLU A 3 12.00 14.29 -1.53
N PHE A 4 10.72 13.97 -1.53
CA PHE A 4 9.73 15.00 -1.83
C PHE A 4 9.99 16.03 -0.75
N GLU A 5 10.65 17.13 -1.12
CA GLU A 5 10.83 18.34 -0.30
C GLU A 5 9.43 18.81 0.12
N MET A 6 8.88 18.15 1.13
CA MET A 6 7.62 18.48 1.71
C MET A 6 7.88 19.60 2.68
N GLY A 7 7.28 20.75 2.41
CA GLY A 7 7.25 21.84 3.38
C GLY A 7 6.78 21.32 4.74
N ARG A 8 7.35 21.87 5.82
CA ARG A 8 7.13 21.46 7.22
C ARG A 8 5.66 21.18 7.57
N GLN A 9 4.75 21.99 7.02
CA GLN A 9 3.30 21.90 7.25
C GLN A 9 2.67 20.62 6.66
N THR A 10 3.17 20.13 5.53
CA THR A 10 2.68 18.88 4.92
C THR A 10 3.11 17.68 5.78
N MET A 11 4.32 17.69 6.32
CA MET A 11 4.81 16.63 7.19
C MET A 11 4.02 16.54 8.51
N GLU A 12 3.66 17.68 9.12
CA GLU A 12 2.78 17.70 10.30
C GLU A 12 1.39 17.12 10.01
N SER A 13 0.87 17.32 8.79
CA SER A 13 -0.41 16.75 8.38
C SER A 13 -0.34 15.22 8.30
N PHE A 14 0.78 14.65 7.81
CA PHE A 14 0.99 13.21 7.82
C PHE A 14 1.21 12.63 9.21
N ARG A 15 1.91 13.34 10.10
CA ARG A 15 2.00 12.97 11.53
C ARG A 15 0.64 12.93 12.20
N THR A 16 -0.21 13.90 11.88
CA THR A 16 -1.60 13.93 12.37
C THR A 16 -2.40 12.73 11.84
N LEU A 17 -2.30 12.44 10.54
CA LEU A 17 -2.96 11.27 9.94
C LEU A 17 -2.49 9.96 10.58
N ARG A 18 -1.19 9.78 10.79
CA ARG A 18 -0.61 8.62 11.48
C ARG A 18 -1.22 8.45 12.88
N THR A 19 -1.25 9.51 13.68
CA THR A 19 -1.84 9.49 15.02
C THR A 19 -3.32 9.11 14.99
N GLN A 20 -4.08 9.59 14.00
CA GLN A 20 -5.50 9.21 13.85
C GLN A 20 -5.67 7.73 13.51
N VAL A 21 -4.81 7.18 12.63
CA VAL A 21 -4.81 5.75 12.31
C VAL A 21 -4.47 4.92 13.54
N GLU A 22 -3.44 5.31 14.30
CA GLU A 22 -3.06 4.63 15.55
C GLU A 22 -4.18 4.68 16.59
N PHE A 23 -4.83 5.84 16.75
CA PHE A 23 -5.93 6.00 17.70
C PHE A 23 -7.14 5.13 17.37
N LYS A 24 -7.45 4.93 16.08
CA LYS A 24 -8.50 4.00 15.64
C LYS A 24 -8.17 2.54 15.97
N GLY A 25 -6.89 2.21 16.08
CA GLY A 25 -6.41 0.87 16.41
C GLY A 25 -5.97 0.70 17.87
N ILE A 26 -6.45 1.52 18.81
CA ILE A 26 -5.99 1.50 20.20
C ILE A 26 -6.25 0.15 20.90
N ASP A 27 -7.42 -0.45 20.67
CA ASP A 27 -7.79 -1.75 21.24
C ASP A 27 -7.27 -2.91 20.39
N LYS A 28 -7.32 -2.76 19.07
CA LYS A 28 -6.80 -3.71 18.08
C LYS A 28 -5.93 -2.96 17.06
N PRO A 29 -4.59 -3.09 17.12
CA PRO A 29 -3.70 -2.41 16.20
C PRO A 29 -4.03 -2.73 14.73
N LEU A 30 -4.24 -1.69 13.92
CA LEU A 30 -4.51 -1.81 12.49
C LEU A 30 -3.21 -2.07 11.70
N LYS A 31 -2.73 -3.30 11.69
CA LYS A 31 -1.44 -3.64 11.05
C LYS A 31 -1.52 -3.56 9.53
N THR A 32 -2.61 -4.03 8.96
CA THR A 32 -2.81 -4.11 7.52
C THR A 32 -3.82 -3.07 7.05
N LEU A 33 -3.40 -2.17 6.16
CA LEU A 33 -4.23 -1.06 5.69
C LEU A 33 -4.25 -1.03 4.16
N LEU A 34 -5.45 -1.09 3.59
CA LEU A 34 -5.65 -0.84 2.18
C LEU A 34 -5.76 0.67 1.94
N VAL A 35 -4.93 1.22 1.07
CA VAL A 35 -5.08 2.59 0.58
C VAL A 35 -5.64 2.54 -0.83
N THR A 36 -6.78 3.20 -1.02
CA THR A 36 -7.49 3.22 -2.30
C THR A 36 -8.09 4.61 -2.55
N SER A 37 -8.68 4.81 -3.72
CA SER A 37 -9.28 6.09 -4.11
C SER A 37 -10.58 5.86 -4.86
N THR A 38 -11.34 6.93 -5.11
CA THR A 38 -12.56 6.84 -5.94
C THR A 38 -12.23 6.94 -7.42
N ARG A 39 -11.14 7.63 -7.78
CA ARG A 39 -10.70 7.85 -9.16
C ARG A 39 -9.18 7.72 -9.29
N PRO A 40 -8.66 7.40 -10.49
CA PRO A 40 -7.23 7.54 -10.76
C PRO A 40 -6.74 8.97 -10.49
N SER A 41 -5.46 9.10 -10.14
CA SER A 41 -4.77 10.40 -9.99
C SER A 41 -5.29 11.32 -8.87
N GLU A 42 -5.86 10.73 -7.80
CA GLU A 42 -6.26 11.45 -6.58
C GLU A 42 -5.12 11.67 -5.58
N GLY A 43 -3.89 11.24 -5.89
CA GLY A 43 -2.72 11.41 -5.01
C GLY A 43 -2.54 10.29 -3.98
N LYS A 44 -3.27 9.18 -4.14
CA LYS A 44 -3.23 7.98 -3.30
C LYS A 44 -1.80 7.50 -3.01
N THR A 45 -1.00 7.25 -4.04
CA THR A 45 0.38 6.77 -3.89
C THR A 45 1.24 7.74 -3.10
N ALA A 46 1.10 9.05 -3.34
CA ALA A 46 1.83 10.06 -2.55
C ALA A 46 1.39 10.06 -1.08
N ILE A 47 0.09 9.95 -0.81
CA ILE A 47 -0.44 9.89 0.57
C ILE A 47 0.05 8.62 1.27
N MET A 48 -0.02 7.47 0.59
CA MET A 48 0.42 6.17 1.12
C MET A 48 1.92 6.19 1.44
N THR A 49 2.77 6.62 0.50
CA THR A 49 4.22 6.66 0.70
C THR A 49 4.61 7.56 1.87
N ASN A 50 4.02 8.76 1.96
CA ASN A 50 4.36 9.68 3.04
C ASN A 50 3.82 9.20 4.40
N LEU A 51 2.64 8.59 4.43
CA LEU A 51 2.15 7.93 5.64
C LEU A 51 3.10 6.81 6.08
N ALA A 52 3.58 5.98 5.14
CA ALA A 52 4.56 4.92 5.41
C ALA A 52 5.86 5.47 5.99
N VAL A 53 6.39 6.55 5.42
CA VAL A 53 7.58 7.25 5.94
C VAL A 53 7.35 7.71 7.38
N THR A 54 6.17 8.23 7.74
CA THR A 54 5.91 8.65 9.13
C THR A 54 5.84 7.50 10.13
N PHE A 55 5.44 6.30 9.70
CA PHE A 55 5.52 5.09 10.52
C PHE A 55 6.97 4.62 10.66
N ALA A 56 7.69 4.52 9.54
CA ALA A 56 9.09 4.12 9.50
C ALA A 56 10.01 5.05 10.34
N GLN A 57 9.80 6.36 10.28
CA GLN A 57 10.51 7.36 11.10
C GLN A 57 10.26 7.21 12.61
N LYS A 58 9.14 6.60 13.00
CA LYS A 58 8.83 6.27 14.41
C LYS A 58 9.51 4.97 14.85
N GLY A 59 10.16 4.25 13.93
CA GLY A 59 10.82 2.96 14.18
C GLY A 59 9.95 1.75 13.85
N GLU A 60 8.74 1.94 13.31
CA GLU A 60 7.86 0.81 12.95
C GLU A 60 8.36 0.15 11.66
N GLN A 61 8.52 -1.18 11.67
CA GLN A 61 8.86 -1.93 10.46
C GLN A 61 7.68 -1.85 9.49
N THR A 62 7.87 -1.12 8.39
CA THR A 62 6.79 -0.72 7.48
C THR A 62 7.00 -1.31 6.08
N LEU A 63 5.98 -2.00 5.55
CA LEU A 63 5.97 -2.55 4.21
C LEU A 63 4.94 -1.83 3.33
N LEU A 64 5.36 -1.38 2.15
CA LEU A 64 4.46 -0.97 1.06
C LEU A 64 4.29 -2.11 0.07
N VAL A 65 3.07 -2.37 -0.38
CA VAL A 65 2.77 -3.41 -1.38
C VAL A 65 1.97 -2.81 -2.53
N ASP A 66 2.48 -2.88 -3.76
CA ASP A 66 1.73 -2.47 -4.97
C ASP A 66 0.81 -3.61 -5.40
N CYS A 67 -0.48 -3.48 -5.10
CA CYS A 67 -1.52 -4.43 -5.49
C CYS A 67 -2.20 -4.08 -6.82
N ASP A 68 -1.86 -2.96 -7.46
CA ASP A 68 -2.38 -2.62 -8.78
C ASP A 68 -1.66 -3.43 -9.86
N LEU A 69 -1.98 -4.72 -9.97
CA LEU A 69 -1.42 -5.62 -10.97
C LEU A 69 -1.87 -5.29 -12.41
N ARG A 70 -2.84 -4.39 -12.58
CA ARG A 70 -3.35 -3.97 -13.90
C ARG A 70 -2.54 -2.82 -14.47
N ARG A 71 -2.25 -1.81 -13.66
CA ARG A 71 -1.54 -0.59 -14.07
C ARG A 71 -0.54 -0.15 -13.00
N PRO A 72 0.45 -1.00 -12.67
CA PRO A 72 1.35 -0.74 -11.57
C PRO A 72 2.13 0.56 -11.80
N SER A 73 2.27 1.32 -10.72
CA SER A 73 2.91 2.62 -10.79
C SER A 73 3.82 2.92 -9.62
N LEU A 74 3.73 2.18 -8.51
CA LEU A 74 4.53 2.45 -7.31
C LEU A 74 6.03 2.43 -7.62
N HIS A 75 6.48 1.41 -8.36
CA HIS A 75 7.89 1.26 -8.75
C HIS A 75 8.45 2.50 -9.48
N ARG A 76 7.67 3.15 -10.36
CA ARG A 76 8.08 4.39 -11.04
C ARG A 76 8.12 5.60 -10.10
N HIS A 77 7.21 5.67 -9.14
CA HIS A 77 7.18 6.78 -8.17
C HIS A 77 8.35 6.70 -7.18
N LEU A 78 8.87 5.50 -6.94
CA LEU A 78 9.92 5.26 -5.95
C LEU A 78 11.30 4.96 -6.57
N ASP A 79 11.40 4.95 -7.90
CA ASP A 79 12.60 4.59 -8.65
C ASP A 79 13.12 3.18 -8.32
N LEU A 80 12.20 2.20 -8.38
CA LEU A 80 12.44 0.79 -8.06
C LEU A 80 12.21 -0.12 -9.26
N ASN A 81 12.75 -1.34 -9.19
CA ASN A 81 12.48 -2.36 -10.18
C ASN A 81 11.04 -2.88 -10.04
N ARG A 82 10.35 -3.04 -11.17
CA ARG A 82 8.97 -3.57 -11.17
C ARG A 82 8.90 -5.05 -10.80
N SER A 83 9.85 -5.85 -11.25
CA SER A 83 9.88 -7.31 -11.14
C SER A 83 11.25 -7.77 -10.62
N PRO A 84 11.33 -8.85 -9.80
CA PRO A 84 10.20 -9.64 -9.30
C PRO A 84 9.34 -8.89 -8.27
N GLY A 85 8.06 -9.25 -8.16
CA GLY A 85 7.13 -8.62 -7.23
C GLY A 85 5.92 -9.48 -6.87
N LEU A 86 4.83 -8.85 -6.43
CA LEU A 86 3.64 -9.51 -5.89
C LEU A 86 3.07 -10.59 -6.82
N SER A 87 2.92 -10.30 -8.10
CA SER A 87 2.37 -11.28 -9.06
C SER A 87 3.24 -12.53 -9.19
N ASN A 88 4.56 -12.37 -9.22
CA ASN A 88 5.52 -13.50 -9.29
C ASN A 88 5.42 -14.39 -8.04
N ILE A 89 5.27 -13.77 -6.86
CA ILE A 89 5.06 -14.50 -5.60
C ILE A 89 3.76 -15.30 -5.65
N LEU A 90 2.66 -14.66 -6.06
CA LEU A 90 1.34 -15.28 -6.15
C LEU A 90 1.22 -16.33 -7.27
N MET A 91 2.20 -16.40 -8.18
CA MET A 91 2.33 -17.48 -9.16
C MET A 91 3.24 -18.61 -8.66
N GLY A 92 3.91 -18.42 -7.52
CA GLY A 92 4.81 -19.40 -6.92
C GLY A 92 6.24 -19.39 -7.49
N ASP A 93 6.60 -18.35 -8.25
CA ASP A 93 7.92 -18.25 -8.91
C ASP A 93 9.05 -18.13 -7.88
N LEU A 94 8.81 -17.43 -6.77
CA LEU A 94 9.80 -17.17 -5.72
C LEU A 94 9.17 -16.84 -4.35
N PRO A 95 9.90 -17.04 -3.24
CA PRO A 95 9.50 -16.57 -1.92
C PRO A 95 9.45 -15.04 -1.83
N TRP A 96 8.48 -14.49 -1.10
CA TRP A 96 8.26 -13.05 -1.03
C TRP A 96 9.45 -12.24 -0.51
N ARG A 97 10.23 -12.81 0.40
CA ARG A 97 11.43 -12.16 0.96
C ARG A 97 12.49 -11.85 -0.09
N GLN A 98 12.52 -12.59 -1.20
CA GLN A 98 13.46 -12.38 -2.29
C GLN A 98 13.02 -11.28 -3.27
N ALA A 99 11.75 -10.88 -3.24
CA ALA A 99 11.20 -9.83 -4.08
C ALA A 99 11.11 -8.46 -3.36
N LEU A 100 11.49 -8.41 -2.07
CA LEU A 100 11.50 -7.17 -1.32
C LEU A 100 12.63 -6.25 -1.76
N GLN A 101 12.30 -4.97 -1.85
CA GLN A 101 13.26 -3.91 -2.12
C GLN A 101 13.34 -3.00 -0.90
N GLU A 102 14.56 -2.79 -0.42
CA GLU A 102 14.84 -1.78 0.60
C GLU A 102 14.75 -0.38 -0.02
N THR A 103 14.52 0.60 0.82
CA THR A 103 14.49 2.00 0.43
C THR A 103 15.55 2.78 1.20
N ASP A 104 15.87 3.98 0.75
CA ASP A 104 16.78 4.88 1.50
C ASP A 104 16.20 5.32 2.86
N MET A 105 14.90 5.06 3.12
CA MET A 105 14.27 5.29 4.41
C MET A 105 14.44 4.05 5.30
N PRO A 106 15.13 4.16 6.45
CA PRO A 106 15.23 3.07 7.41
C PRO A 106 13.85 2.57 7.83
N ASN A 107 13.72 1.26 8.04
CA ASN A 107 12.47 0.59 8.41
C ASN A 107 11.35 0.64 7.36
N LEU A 108 11.66 0.99 6.10
CA LEU A 108 10.69 1.00 5.00
C LEU A 108 11.13 0.07 3.87
N TRP A 109 10.29 -0.91 3.58
CA TRP A 109 10.44 -1.85 2.47
C TRP A 109 9.29 -1.72 1.47
N VAL A 110 9.56 -2.13 0.24
CA VAL A 110 8.59 -2.10 -0.84
C VAL A 110 8.54 -3.46 -1.53
N LEU A 111 7.34 -3.98 -1.70
CA LEU A 111 7.01 -5.05 -2.63
C LEU A 111 6.27 -4.44 -3.82
N THR A 112 6.93 -4.41 -4.98
CA THR A 112 6.32 -3.92 -6.21
C THR A 112 5.36 -4.95 -6.81
N ALA A 113 4.59 -4.56 -7.82
CA ALA A 113 3.53 -5.40 -8.37
C ALA A 113 4.03 -6.67 -9.07
N GLY A 114 5.27 -6.68 -9.56
CA GLY A 114 5.81 -7.78 -10.37
C GLY A 114 5.44 -7.66 -11.85
N ASP A 115 5.45 -8.79 -12.54
CA ASP A 115 5.08 -8.86 -13.94
C ASP A 115 3.58 -8.71 -14.18
N LEU A 116 3.24 -8.17 -15.35
CA LEU A 116 1.85 -8.02 -15.75
C LEU A 116 1.22 -9.41 -15.96
N THR A 117 0.03 -9.59 -15.39
CA THR A 117 -0.73 -10.84 -15.48
C THR A 117 -2.05 -10.62 -16.23
N VAL A 118 -2.56 -11.67 -16.87
CA VAL A 118 -3.87 -11.66 -17.52
C VAL A 118 -5.03 -11.81 -16.52
N ASN A 119 -4.79 -12.38 -15.33
CA ASN A 119 -5.82 -12.64 -14.31
C ASN A 119 -5.56 -11.95 -12.94
N PRO A 120 -5.42 -10.61 -12.85
CA PRO A 120 -5.20 -9.89 -11.59
C PRO A 120 -6.14 -10.24 -10.45
N SER A 121 -7.45 -10.28 -10.72
CA SER A 121 -8.49 -10.48 -9.71
C SER A 121 -8.45 -11.88 -9.09
N GLU A 122 -8.06 -12.88 -9.86
CA GLU A 122 -7.92 -14.26 -9.38
C GLU A 122 -6.74 -14.39 -8.42
N LEU A 123 -5.60 -13.77 -8.76
CA LEU A 123 -4.43 -13.75 -7.87
C LEU A 123 -4.73 -13.04 -6.55
N LEU A 124 -5.39 -11.87 -6.60
CA LEU A 124 -5.71 -11.09 -5.39
C LEU A 124 -6.78 -11.75 -4.51
N SER A 125 -7.66 -12.57 -5.08
CA SER A 125 -8.68 -13.32 -4.33
C SER A 125 -8.22 -14.69 -3.84
N SER A 126 -7.04 -15.12 -4.29
CA SER A 126 -6.48 -16.43 -3.98
C SER A 126 -6.25 -16.63 -2.48
N ARG A 127 -6.21 -17.91 -2.07
CA ARG A 127 -5.76 -18.28 -0.73
C ARG A 127 -4.33 -17.80 -0.45
N GLN A 128 -3.46 -17.87 -1.45
CA GLN A 128 -2.07 -17.47 -1.33
C GLN A 128 -1.92 -15.99 -0.98
N MET A 129 -2.79 -15.11 -1.49
CA MET A 129 -2.79 -13.70 -1.09
C MET A 129 -3.15 -13.53 0.38
N ARG A 130 -4.10 -14.32 0.91
CA ARG A 130 -4.47 -14.27 2.34
C ARG A 130 -3.33 -14.74 3.22
N ASP A 131 -2.74 -15.88 2.88
CA ASP A 131 -1.59 -16.44 3.60
C ASP A 131 -0.42 -15.43 3.60
N LEU A 132 -0.21 -14.74 2.48
CA LEU A 132 0.82 -13.70 2.35
C LEU A 132 0.55 -12.46 3.21
N ILE A 133 -0.71 -12.00 3.29
CA ILE A 133 -1.11 -10.88 4.18
C ILE A 133 -0.86 -11.25 5.65
N ASP A 134 -1.21 -12.48 6.03
CA ASP A 134 -0.97 -12.99 7.39
C ASP A 134 0.54 -13.01 7.69
N GLU A 135 1.36 -13.53 6.79
CA GLU A 135 2.81 -13.51 6.92
C GLU A 135 3.36 -12.08 7.04
N PHE A 136 2.88 -11.12 6.24
CA PHE A 136 3.29 -9.73 6.36
C PHE A 136 2.91 -9.14 7.73
N SER A 137 1.70 -9.40 8.22
CA SER A 137 1.24 -8.90 9.52
C SER A 137 2.04 -9.44 10.71
N MET A 138 2.67 -10.62 10.55
CA MET A 138 3.55 -11.23 11.54
C MET A 138 4.98 -10.65 11.50
N ASN A 139 5.43 -10.17 10.33
CA ASN A 139 6.81 -9.72 10.12
C ASN A 139 6.98 -8.19 10.11
N TYR A 140 5.88 -7.45 10.01
CA TYR A 140 5.87 -5.98 9.96
C TYR A 140 4.89 -5.40 10.98
N ASP A 141 5.24 -4.24 11.52
CA ASP A 141 4.36 -3.45 12.38
C ASP A 141 3.24 -2.81 11.57
N ARG A 142 3.55 -2.42 10.32
CA ARG A 142 2.62 -1.81 9.37
C ARG A 142 2.79 -2.36 7.96
N VAL A 143 1.67 -2.63 7.30
CA VAL A 143 1.62 -3.03 5.90
C VAL A 143 0.57 -2.17 5.20
N LEU A 144 1.00 -1.39 4.21
CA LEU A 144 0.12 -0.56 3.39
C LEU A 144 0.00 -1.15 1.98
N PHE A 145 -1.22 -1.48 1.58
CA PHE A 145 -1.51 -2.02 0.25
C PHE A 145 -2.01 -0.92 -0.67
N ASP A 146 -1.32 -0.69 -1.78
CA ASP A 146 -1.71 0.26 -2.82
C ASP A 146 -2.64 -0.41 -3.82
N MET A 147 -3.92 -0.02 -3.87
CA MET A 147 -4.87 -0.56 -4.85
C MET A 147 -5.58 0.55 -5.58
N SER A 148 -5.77 0.40 -6.90
CA SER A 148 -6.46 1.39 -7.73
C SER A 148 -7.93 1.61 -7.31
N SER A 149 -8.64 2.47 -8.03
CA SER A 149 -9.94 3.00 -7.62
C SER A 149 -10.99 1.92 -7.32
N VAL A 150 -11.69 2.08 -6.19
CA VAL A 150 -12.80 1.20 -5.75
C VAL A 150 -13.97 1.19 -6.75
N LEU A 151 -14.16 2.30 -7.48
CA LEU A 151 -15.24 2.42 -8.46
C LEU A 151 -14.92 1.74 -9.80
N ALA A 152 -13.64 1.47 -10.05
CA ALA A 152 -13.21 0.89 -11.31
C ALA A 152 -13.19 -0.65 -11.29
N VAL A 153 -12.95 -1.28 -10.13
CA VAL A 153 -12.71 -2.73 -10.05
C VAL A 153 -13.13 -3.33 -8.70
N THR A 154 -13.62 -4.57 -8.70
CA THR A 154 -13.96 -5.39 -7.52
C THR A 154 -12.75 -5.75 -6.63
N ASP A 155 -11.53 -5.62 -7.16
CA ASP A 155 -10.29 -6.02 -6.51
C ASP A 155 -10.05 -5.32 -5.16
N SER A 156 -10.39 -4.03 -5.05
CA SER A 156 -10.28 -3.27 -3.80
C SER A 156 -11.25 -3.76 -2.72
N ALA A 157 -12.43 -4.25 -3.10
CA ALA A 157 -13.38 -4.82 -2.15
C ALA A 157 -12.91 -6.18 -1.61
N ILE A 158 -12.25 -6.97 -2.45
CA ILE A 158 -11.67 -8.26 -2.08
C ILE A 158 -10.57 -8.05 -1.04
N LEU A 159 -9.59 -7.19 -1.31
CA LEU A 159 -8.54 -6.86 -0.34
C LEU A 159 -9.11 -6.18 0.92
N GLY A 160 -10.08 -5.28 0.75
CA GLY A 160 -10.74 -4.61 1.87
C GLY A 160 -11.42 -5.56 2.85
N SER A 161 -11.80 -6.77 2.41
CA SER A 161 -12.42 -7.79 3.27
C SER A 161 -11.42 -8.60 4.11
N VAL A 162 -10.11 -8.46 3.85
CA VAL A 162 -9.06 -9.28 4.49
C VAL A 162 -7.97 -8.45 5.19
N VAL A 163 -8.02 -7.12 5.10
CA VAL A 163 -7.13 -6.21 5.84
C VAL A 163 -7.85 -5.64 7.07
N ASP A 164 -7.10 -5.08 8.02
CA ASP A 164 -7.67 -4.51 9.26
C ASP A 164 -8.41 -3.19 9.03
N GLY A 165 -8.05 -2.42 7.99
CA GLY A 165 -8.71 -1.16 7.69
C GLY A 165 -8.50 -0.65 6.26
N VAL A 166 -9.35 0.30 5.87
CA VAL A 166 -9.30 0.94 4.54
C VAL A 166 -9.18 2.45 4.69
N ILE A 167 -8.23 3.04 3.99
CA ILE A 167 -8.07 4.50 3.83
C ILE A 167 -8.55 4.86 2.42
N LEU A 168 -9.67 5.58 2.36
CA LEU A 168 -10.21 6.12 1.11
C LEU A 168 -9.66 7.53 0.88
N VAL A 169 -8.89 7.68 -0.18
CA VAL A 169 -8.36 8.98 -0.63
C VAL A 169 -9.32 9.61 -1.62
N VAL A 170 -9.71 10.86 -1.33
CA VAL A 170 -10.55 11.67 -2.21
C VAL A 170 -9.88 13.01 -2.50
N LYS A 171 -9.96 13.47 -3.75
CA LYS A 171 -9.43 14.78 -4.13
C LYS A 171 -10.47 15.88 -3.90
N ALA A 172 -10.17 16.75 -2.94
CA ALA A 172 -11.00 17.92 -2.63
C ALA A 172 -11.34 18.72 -3.90
N TYR A 173 -12.60 19.17 -3.99
CA TYR A 173 -13.16 19.95 -5.09
C TYR A 173 -13.17 19.28 -6.48
N LYS A 174 -12.66 18.06 -6.62
CA LYS A 174 -12.72 17.28 -7.88
C LYS A 174 -13.59 16.04 -7.80
N THR A 175 -13.83 15.54 -6.60
CA THR A 175 -14.61 14.32 -6.37
C THR A 175 -16.00 14.68 -5.86
N PRO A 176 -17.06 14.45 -6.66
CA PRO A 176 -18.45 14.66 -6.25
C PRO A 176 -18.82 13.89 -4.99
N ARG A 177 -19.66 14.49 -4.16
CA ARG A 177 -20.18 13.87 -2.92
C ARG A 177 -21.17 12.72 -3.17
N SER A 178 -21.68 12.60 -4.39
CA SER A 178 -22.69 11.61 -4.79
C SER A 178 -22.11 10.25 -5.19
N TYR A 179 -20.80 10.06 -5.08
CA TYR A 179 -20.13 8.79 -5.31
C TYR A 179 -20.16 7.91 -4.06
#